data_AF-A0A9E3YWM5-F1
#
_entry.id   AF-A0A9E3YWM5-F1
#
_cell.length_a   1.000
_cell.length_b   1.000
_cell.length_c   1.000
_cell.angle_alpha   90.00
_cell.angle_beta   90.00
_cell.angle_gamma   90.00
#
_symmetry.space_group_name_H-M   'P 1'
#
loop_
_entity.id
_entity.type
_entity.pdbx_description
1 polymer ?
#
loop_
_entity_poly.entity_id
_entity_poly.type
_entity_poly.pdbx_seq_one_letter_code
_entity_poly.pdbx_strand_id
1 'polypeptide(L)'
;MFRKFIAVALFVSFIAMSSSGLMMFVIEKPSFTIQMHPVHKLFGLVMILSVIGHLSLNYRSILVYVKTRSVAIFAGVLIAVLTGLYGVAINNELPEAIAIPMDKLAAEAEGVTISMGNAAKSGLPYRSASPVFRRFC
;
A
#
# COMPACT_ATOMS: atom_id res chain seq x y z
N MET A 1 27.47 -7.35 -21.16
CA MET A 1 27.76 -6.22 -20.23
C MET A 1 26.72 -5.10 -20.34
N PHE A 2 26.36 -4.64 -21.54
CA PHE A 2 25.35 -3.57 -21.76
C PHE A 2 24.02 -3.76 -20.99
N ARG A 3 23.48 -4.99 -20.96
CA ARG A 3 22.25 -5.32 -20.19
C ARG A 3 22.39 -5.03 -18.69
N LYS A 4 23.59 -5.24 -18.11
CA LYS A 4 23.86 -4.96 -16.69
C LYS A 4 23.91 -3.46 -16.42
N PHE A 5 24.47 -2.67 -17.33
CA PHE A 5 24.46 -1.20 -17.21
C PHE A 5 23.04 -0.63 -17.24
N ILE A 6 22.17 -1.14 -18.13
CA ILE A 6 20.76 -0.74 -18.17
C ILE A 6 20.04 -1.11 -16.87
N ALA A 7 20.30 -2.31 -16.32
CA ALA A 7 19.72 -2.71 -15.05
C ALA A 7 20.16 -1.82 -13.88
N VAL A 8 21.45 -1.46 -13.81
CA VAL A 8 21.96 -0.54 -12.79
C VAL A 8 21.38 0.87 -12.96
N ALA A 9 21.31 1.38 -14.20
CA ALA A 9 20.70 2.68 -14.49
C ALA A 9 19.22 2.74 -14.11
N LEU A 10 18.47 1.67 -14.40
CA LEU A 10 17.08 1.50 -13.98
C LEU A 10 16.97 1.54 -12.45
N PHE A 11 17.82 0.79 -11.75
CA PHE A 11 17.81 0.73 -10.29
C PHE A 11 18.11 2.08 -9.64
N VAL A 12 19.14 2.79 -10.11
CA VAL A 12 19.49 4.12 -9.60
C VAL A 12 18.38 5.13 -9.88
N SER A 13 17.80 5.10 -11.09
CA SER A 13 16.68 5.98 -11.45
C SER A 13 15.43 5.70 -10.61
N PHE A 14 15.19 4.42 -10.27
CA PHE A 14 14.09 4.00 -9.41
C PHE A 14 14.21 4.55 -7.99
N ILE A 15 15.39 4.44 -7.39
CA ILE A 15 15.65 5.02 -6.07
C ILE A 15 15.49 6.54 -6.11
N ALA A 16 16.05 7.22 -7.10
CA ALA A 16 15.95 8.67 -7.25
C ALA A 16 14.49 9.15 -7.43
N MET A 17 13.69 8.45 -8.25
CA MET A 17 12.28 8.78 -8.45
C MET A 17 11.44 8.49 -7.20
N SER A 18 11.63 7.32 -6.57
CA SER A 18 10.87 6.93 -5.38
C SER A 18 11.16 7.86 -4.20
N SER A 19 12.44 8.19 -3.96
CA SER A 19 12.84 9.09 -2.89
C SER A 19 12.34 10.52 -3.13
N SER A 20 12.50 11.06 -4.34
CA SER A 20 11.99 12.40 -4.67
C SER A 20 10.46 12.49 -4.61
N GLY A 21 9.74 11.47 -5.07
CA GLY A 21 8.28 11.40 -5.00
C GLY A 21 7.78 11.33 -3.56
N LEU A 22 8.35 10.43 -2.73
CA LEU A 22 8.01 10.35 -1.31
C LEU A 22 8.29 11.66 -0.57
N MET A 23 9.39 12.33 -0.88
CA MET A 23 9.74 13.60 -0.24
C MET A 23 8.77 14.72 -0.62
N MET A 24 8.21 14.73 -1.83
CA MET A 24 7.14 15.65 -2.23
C MET A 24 5.83 15.39 -1.48
N PHE A 25 5.51 14.13 -1.18
CA PHE A 25 4.33 13.78 -0.37
C PHE A 25 4.51 14.12 1.12
N VAL A 26 5.72 14.01 1.66
CA VAL A 26 6.00 14.28 3.08
C VAL A 26 6.18 15.77 3.37
N ILE A 27 6.75 16.53 2.43
CA ILE A 27 7.00 17.96 2.60
C ILE A 27 5.96 18.75 1.80
N GLU A 28 4.85 19.09 2.45
CA GLU A 28 3.75 19.90 1.91
C GLU A 28 4.13 21.40 1.74
N LYS A 29 5.32 21.68 1.21
CA LYS A 29 5.75 23.04 0.86
C LYS A 29 5.73 23.20 -0.66
N PRO A 30 4.95 24.16 -1.20
CA PRO A 30 4.86 24.37 -2.65
C PRO A 30 6.21 24.80 -3.25
N SER A 31 7.03 25.54 -2.51
CA SER A 31 8.39 25.93 -2.94
C SER A 31 9.33 24.73 -3.11
N PHE A 32 9.22 23.73 -2.24
CA PHE A 32 10.02 22.51 -2.31
C PHE A 32 9.57 21.61 -3.47
N THR A 33 8.25 21.55 -3.70
CA THR A 33 7.68 20.82 -4.84
C THR A 33 8.13 21.43 -6.17
N ILE A 34 8.11 22.76 -6.33
CA ILE A 34 8.54 23.42 -7.57
C ILE A 34 10.03 23.17 -7.88
N GLN A 35 10.89 23.14 -6.86
CA GLN A 35 12.33 22.87 -7.04
C GLN A 35 12.62 21.40 -7.38
N MET A 36 11.89 20.47 -6.77
CA MET A 36 12.11 19.02 -6.98
C MET A 36 11.36 18.49 -8.22
N HIS A 37 10.34 19.20 -8.72
CA HIS A 37 9.55 18.83 -9.90
C HIS A 37 10.40 18.54 -11.17
N PRO A 38 11.38 19.37 -11.57
CA PRO A 38 12.23 19.06 -12.72
C PRO A 38 13.11 17.82 -12.49
N VAL A 39 13.61 17.62 -11.26
CA VAL A 39 14.44 16.47 -10.89
C VAL A 39 13.63 15.17 -10.98
N HIS A 40 12.44 15.15 -10.39
CA HIS A 40 11.54 14.00 -10.44
C HIS A 40 11.14 13.65 -11.88
N LYS A 41 10.85 14.66 -12.71
CA LYS A 41 10.46 14.47 -14.12
C LYS A 41 11.62 13.95 -14.98
N LEU A 42 12.84 14.44 -14.78
CA LEU A 42 14.03 13.98 -15.49
C LEU A 42 14.38 12.53 -15.13
N PHE A 43 14.45 12.20 -13.84
CA PHE A 43 14.71 10.82 -13.42
C PHE A 43 13.59 9.87 -13.84
N GLY A 44 12.35 10.36 -13.90
CA GLY A 44 11.24 9.60 -14.46
C GLY A 44 11.41 9.28 -15.93
N LEU A 45 11.83 10.25 -16.75
CA LEU A 45 12.09 10.02 -18.17
C LEU A 45 13.25 9.03 -18.40
N VAL A 46 14.34 9.16 -17.65
CA VAL A 46 15.47 8.21 -17.71
C VAL A 46 15.03 6.81 -17.30
N MET A 47 14.17 6.68 -16.29
CA MET A 47 13.62 5.40 -15.88
C MET A 47 12.79 4.77 -16.99
N ILE A 48 11.91 5.52 -17.66
CA ILE A 48 11.08 4.99 -18.77
C ILE A 48 11.97 4.39 -19.87
N LEU A 49 13.00 5.12 -20.30
CA LEU A 49 13.95 4.62 -21.32
C LEU A 49 14.69 3.37 -20.83
N SER A 50 15.11 3.37 -19.56
CA SER A 50 15.81 2.23 -18.96
C SER A 50 14.90 1.00 -18.85
N VAL A 51 13.62 1.18 -18.52
CA VAL A 51 12.61 0.10 -18.46
C VAL A 51 12.38 -0.49 -19.84
N ILE A 52 12.20 0.35 -20.87
CA ILE A 52 12.04 -0.12 -22.25
C ILE A 52 13.26 -0.94 -22.68
N GLY A 53 14.47 -0.43 -22.42
CA GLY A 53 15.72 -1.15 -22.70
C GLY A 53 15.80 -2.47 -21.93
N HIS A 54 15.44 -2.46 -20.64
CA HIS A 54 15.50 -3.65 -19.79
C HIS A 54 14.50 -4.73 -20.24
N LEU A 55 13.26 -4.35 -20.54
CA LEU A 55 12.23 -5.27 -21.04
C LEU A 55 12.64 -5.85 -22.40
N SER A 56 13.05 -5.01 -23.33
CA SER A 56 13.39 -5.44 -24.69
C SER A 56 14.55 -6.43 -24.70
N LEU A 57 15.60 -6.15 -23.90
CA LEU A 57 16.80 -7.00 -23.85
C LEU A 57 16.63 -8.28 -23.02
N ASN A 58 15.60 -8.35 -22.17
CA ASN A 58 15.34 -9.50 -21.29
C ASN A 58 14.00 -10.19 -21.56
N TYR A 59 13.29 -9.83 -22.63
CA TYR A 59 11.93 -10.28 -22.92
C TYR A 59 11.76 -11.81 -22.86
N ARG A 60 12.67 -12.56 -23.48
CA ARG A 60 12.65 -14.04 -23.43
C ARG A 60 12.77 -14.59 -22.00
N SER A 61 13.66 -14.01 -21.20
CA SER A 61 13.86 -14.41 -19.80
C SER A 61 12.60 -14.12 -18.96
N ILE A 62 12.00 -12.96 -19.19
CA ILE A 62 10.76 -12.55 -18.50
C ILE A 62 9.62 -13.52 -18.84
N LEU A 63 9.44 -13.90 -20.11
CA LEU A 63 8.41 -14.86 -20.49
C LEU A 63 8.60 -16.24 -19.83
N VAL A 64 9.82 -16.73 -19.75
CA VAL A 64 10.12 -18.00 -19.06
C VAL A 64 9.83 -17.88 -17.56
N TYR A 65 10.21 -16.77 -16.95
CA TYR A 65 9.92 -16.51 -15.54
C TYR A 65 8.41 -16.46 -15.27
N VAL A 66 7.65 -15.75 -16.12
CA VAL A 66 6.19 -15.67 -16.01
C VAL A 66 5.54 -17.05 -16.12
N LYS A 67 6.02 -17.89 -17.04
CA LYS A 67 5.48 -19.25 -17.22
C LYS A 67 5.83 -20.18 -16.05
N THR A 68 7.02 -20.08 -15.49
CA THR A 68 7.50 -20.96 -14.41
C THR A 68 7.02 -20.56 -13.03
N ARG A 69 6.75 -19.26 -12.80
CA ARG A 69 6.33 -18.69 -11.52
C ARG A 69 4.92 -18.12 -11.57
N SER A 70 4.06 -18.65 -12.45
CA SER A 70 2.68 -18.19 -12.67
C SER A 70 1.87 -18.11 -11.38
N VAL A 71 2.02 -19.09 -10.48
CA VAL A 71 1.33 -19.11 -9.18
C VAL A 71 1.74 -17.93 -8.29
N ALA A 72 3.04 -17.64 -8.21
CA ALA A 72 3.55 -16.52 -7.40
C ALA A 72 3.08 -15.17 -7.96
N ILE A 73 3.03 -15.04 -9.30
CA ILE A 73 2.51 -13.85 -9.96
C ILE A 73 1.02 -13.69 -9.69
N PHE A 74 0.24 -14.76 -9.82
CA PHE A 74 -1.20 -14.74 -9.57
C PHE A 74 -1.51 -14.36 -8.12
N ALA A 75 -0.80 -14.96 -7.15
CA ALA A 75 -0.91 -14.60 -5.75
C ALA A 75 -0.56 -13.11 -5.51
N GLY A 76 0.52 -12.62 -6.14
CA GLY A 76 0.91 -11.21 -6.06
C GLY A 76 -0.15 -10.27 -6.61
N VAL A 77 -0.76 -10.61 -7.75
CA VAL A 77 -1.89 -9.84 -8.33
C VAL A 77 -3.08 -9.84 -7.38
N LEU A 78 -3.42 -10.99 -6.78
CA LEU A 78 -4.54 -11.08 -5.85
C LEU A 78 -4.33 -10.22 -4.60
N ILE A 79 -3.10 -10.21 -4.05
CA ILE A 79 -2.74 -9.34 -2.93
C ILE A 79 -2.85 -7.87 -3.33
N ALA A 80 -2.36 -7.49 -4.51
CA ALA A 80 -2.46 -6.11 -4.99
C ALA A 80 -3.92 -5.65 -5.15
N VAL A 81 -4.78 -6.53 -5.69
CA VAL A 81 -6.22 -6.29 -5.79
C VAL A 81 -6.85 -6.13 -4.41
N LEU A 82 -6.52 -7.00 -3.45
CA LEU A 82 -7.01 -6.92 -2.08
C LEU A 82 -6.64 -5.58 -1.42
N THR A 83 -5.38 -5.17 -1.52
CA THR A 83 -4.91 -3.88 -1.00
C THR A 83 -5.64 -2.70 -1.67
N GLY A 84 -5.86 -2.76 -2.98
CA GLY A 84 -6.62 -1.76 -3.71
C GLY A 84 -8.08 -1.67 -3.24
N LEU A 85 -8.75 -2.80 -3.07
CA LEU A 85 -10.12 -2.85 -2.54
C LEU A 85 -10.19 -2.29 -1.11
N TYR A 86 -9.19 -2.55 -0.28
CA TYR A 86 -9.11 -1.98 1.07
C TYR A 86 -8.99 -0.45 1.03
N GLY A 87 -8.16 0.08 0.13
CA GLY A 87 -8.06 1.52 -0.11
C GLY A 87 -9.38 2.14 -0.56
N VAL A 88 -10.12 1.47 -1.46
CA VAL A 88 -11.45 1.91 -1.90
C VAL A 88 -12.45 1.90 -0.74
N ALA A 89 -12.45 0.85 0.08
CA ALA A 89 -13.35 0.74 1.23
C ALA A 89 -13.11 1.86 2.26
N ILE A 90 -11.86 2.22 2.53
CA ILE A 90 -11.51 3.32 3.43
C ILE A 90 -11.99 4.67 2.88
N ASN A 91 -11.91 4.86 1.55
CA ASN A 91 -12.26 6.13 0.93
C ASN A 91 -13.78 6.26 0.62
N ASN A 92 -14.59 5.27 0.97
CA ASN A 92 -16.03 5.27 0.72
C ASN A 92 -16.78 5.34 2.05
N GLU A 93 -17.05 6.56 2.51
CA GLU A 93 -17.75 6.80 3.78
C GLU A 93 -19.18 6.27 3.73
N LEU A 94 -19.56 5.49 4.74
CA LEU A 94 -20.93 5.00 4.89
C LEU A 94 -21.82 6.12 5.46
N PRO A 95 -23.08 6.25 4.99
CA PRO A 95 -24.03 7.19 5.60
C PRO A 95 -24.20 6.89 7.09
N GLU A 96 -24.15 7.92 7.93
CA GLU A 96 -24.27 7.79 9.39
C GLU A 96 -25.57 7.07 9.82
N ALA A 97 -26.63 7.20 9.01
CA ALA A 97 -27.91 6.51 9.21
C ALA A 97 -27.81 4.97 9.19
N ILE A 98 -26.78 4.41 8.55
CA ILE A 98 -26.54 2.97 8.45
C ILE A 98 -25.40 2.55 9.38
N ALA A 99 -24.35 3.37 9.51
CA ALA A 99 -23.18 3.05 10.34
C ALA A 99 -23.54 2.92 11.84
N ILE A 100 -24.24 3.91 12.40
CA ILE A 100 -24.57 3.95 13.84
C ILE A 100 -25.42 2.75 14.31
N PRO A 101 -26.51 2.35 13.62
CA PRO A 101 -27.27 1.18 14.05
C PRO A 101 -26.49 -0.12 13.86
N MET A 102 -25.66 -0.24 12.81
CA MET A 102 -24.82 -1.43 12.62
C MET A 102 -23.75 -1.56 13.71
N ASP A 103 -23.11 -0.46 14.13
CA ASP A 103 -22.14 -0.46 15.22
C ASP A 103 -22.78 -0.83 16.57
N LYS A 104 -24.01 -0.36 16.83
CA LYS A 104 -24.76 -0.75 18.03
C LYS A 104 -25.09 -2.25 18.04
N LEU A 105 -25.55 -2.78 16.91
CA LEU A 105 -25.87 -4.21 16.77
C LEU A 105 -24.61 -5.10 16.87
N ALA A 106 -23.48 -4.64 16.32
CA ALA A 106 -22.20 -5.32 16.46
C ALA A 106 -21.71 -5.32 17.91
N ALA A 107 -21.81 -4.19 18.61
CA ALA A 107 -21.47 -4.08 20.02
C ALA A 107 -22.36 -4.98 20.91
N GLU A 108 -23.64 -5.10 20.58
CA GLU A 108 -24.55 -6.05 21.25
C GLU A 108 -24.16 -7.51 20.97
N ALA A 109 -23.77 -7.86 19.75
CA ALA A 109 -23.32 -9.22 19.40
C ALA A 109 -21.98 -9.59 20.09
N GLU A 110 -21.04 -8.66 20.19
CA GLU A 110 -19.80 -8.83 20.95
C GLU A 110 -20.07 -8.91 22.47
N GLY A 111 -20.99 -8.11 23.00
CA GLY A 111 -21.43 -8.18 24.39
C GLY A 111 -22.16 -9.48 24.74
N VAL A 112 -22.99 -10.00 23.81
CA VAL A 112 -23.73 -11.26 23.94
C VAL A 112 -22.81 -12.48 23.81
N THR A 113 -21.78 -12.43 22.95
CA THR A 113 -20.76 -13.49 22.88
C THR A 113 -19.87 -13.52 24.13
N ILE A 114 -19.57 -12.37 24.74
CA ILE A 114 -18.96 -12.33 26.07
C ILE A 114 -19.93 -12.88 27.13
N SER A 115 -21.24 -12.60 27.07
CA SER A 115 -22.23 -13.18 27.99
C SER A 115 -22.38 -14.71 27.85
N MET A 116 -22.22 -15.26 26.65
CA MET A 116 -22.23 -16.72 26.44
C MET A 116 -20.88 -17.37 26.78
N GLY A 117 -19.76 -16.65 26.69
CA GLY A 117 -18.44 -17.11 27.14
C GLY A 117 -18.19 -16.95 28.66
N ASN A 118 -18.82 -15.97 29.31
CA ASN A 118 -18.64 -15.67 30.74
C ASN A 118 -19.61 -16.38 31.69
N ALA A 119 -20.53 -17.22 31.19
CA ALA A 119 -21.10 -18.26 32.05
C ALA A 119 -20.02 -19.26 32.52
N ALA A 120 -18.81 -19.24 31.95
CA ALA A 120 -17.69 -20.09 32.35
C ALA A 120 -16.57 -19.41 33.14
N LYS A 121 -16.49 -18.07 33.24
CA LYS A 121 -15.44 -17.40 34.04
C LYS A 121 -15.93 -16.11 34.69
N SER A 122 -16.33 -16.26 35.95
CA SER A 122 -16.45 -15.20 36.94
C SER A 122 -15.21 -14.30 36.97
N GLY A 123 -15.43 -13.01 36.69
CA GLY A 123 -14.75 -11.88 37.31
C GLY A 123 -13.33 -11.56 36.85
N LEU A 124 -13.18 -10.66 35.87
CA LEU A 124 -12.04 -9.74 35.79
C LEU A 124 -12.47 -8.38 35.21
N PRO A 125 -11.92 -7.25 35.71
CA PRO A 125 -12.39 -5.91 35.40
C PRO A 125 -11.95 -5.42 34.01
N TYR A 126 -12.80 -4.56 33.45
CA TYR A 126 -12.64 -3.81 32.20
C TYR A 126 -11.29 -3.08 32.16
N ARG A 127 -10.38 -3.52 31.27
CA ARG A 127 -9.07 -2.89 31.06
C ARG A 127 -9.19 -1.91 29.89
N SER A 128 -9.24 -0.62 30.19
CA SER A 128 -9.09 0.45 29.20
C SER A 128 -7.72 0.35 28.50
N ALA A 129 -7.70 0.07 27.20
CA ALA A 129 -6.53 0.22 26.32
C ALA A 129 -6.80 1.43 25.42
N SER A 130 -6.30 2.63 25.73
CA SER A 130 -4.97 3.21 25.47
C SER A 130 -5.05 4.27 24.35
N PRO A 131 -4.59 5.52 24.57
CA PRO A 131 -4.88 6.70 23.72
C PRO A 131 -3.93 6.87 22.53
N VAL A 132 -3.58 5.79 21.82
CA VAL A 132 -2.52 5.85 20.77
C VAL A 132 -3.04 6.28 19.39
N PHE A 133 -4.36 6.32 19.17
CA PHE A 133 -4.94 6.57 17.84
C PHE A 133 -5.34 8.02 17.54
N ARG A 134 -4.94 9.01 18.35
CA ARG A 134 -5.36 10.42 18.20
C ARG A 134 -4.39 11.34 17.44
N ARG A 135 -3.37 10.79 16.75
CA ARG A 135 -2.31 11.60 16.09
C ARG A 135 -2.18 11.42 14.57
N PHE A 136 -3.19 10.85 13.92
CA PHE A 136 -3.29 10.82 12.46
C PHE A 136 -4.65 11.36 12.00
N CYS A 137 -4.89 12.64 12.31
CA CYS A 137 -5.79 13.55 11.62
C CYS A 137 -5.17 14.94 11.77
#